data_AF-A0A954I6R1-F1
#
_entry.id   AF-A0A954I6R1-F1
#
_cell.length_a   1.000
_cell.length_b   1.000
_cell.length_c   1.000
_cell.angle_alpha   90.00
_cell.angle_beta   90.00
_cell.angle_gamma   90.00
#
_symmetry.space_group_name_H-M   'P 1'
#
loop_
_entity.id
_entity.type
_entity.pdbx_description
1 polymer ?
#
loop_
_entity_poly.entity_id
_entity_poly.type
_entity_poly.pdbx_seq_one_letter_code
_entity_poly.pdbx_strand_id
1 'polypeptide(L)' 'LIKHVREQIGALATPDQIRFTNALPKTRSGKIMRRLLRDIAAGRESAGDTTTLEDYSVLAKLREEDEG' A
#
# COMPACT_ATOMS: atom_id res chain seq x y z
N LEU A 1 0.80 -2.06 16.88
CA LEU A 1 0.15 -2.72 15.73
C LEU A 1 0.52 -4.20 15.62
N ILE A 2 1.80 -4.58 15.53
CA ILE A 2 2.24 -5.99 15.45
C ILE A 2 1.64 -6.85 16.57
N LYS A 3 1.83 -6.45 17.84
CA LYS A 3 1.25 -7.16 19.01
C LYS A 3 -0.27 -7.29 18.92
N HIS A 4 -0.96 -6.22 18.50
CA HIS A 4 -2.41 -6.22 18.36
C HIS A 4 -2.90 -7.24 17.32
N VAL A 5 -2.29 -7.27 16.12
CA VAL A 5 -2.65 -8.26 15.09
C VAL A 5 -2.37 -9.69 15.56
N ARG A 6 -1.24 -9.90 16.24
CA ARG A 6 -0.89 -11.20 16.83
C ARG A 6 -1.91 -11.68 17.87
N GLU A 7 -2.43 -10.77 18.70
CA GLU A 7 -3.44 -11.07 19.71
C GLU A 7 -4.82 -11.32 19.09
N GLN A 8 -5.20 -10.59 18.04
CA GLN A 8 -6.53 -10.67 17.42
C GLN A 8 -6.67 -11.82 16.41
N ILE A 9 -5.61 -12.17 15.68
CA ILE A 9 -5.66 -13.15 14.60
C ILE A 9 -4.68 -14.30 14.82
N GLY A 10 -3.48 -14.02 15.34
CA GLY A 10 -2.46 -15.02 15.64
C GLY A 10 -1.11 -14.74 15.00
N ALA A 11 -0.12 -15.57 15.36
CA ALA A 11 1.26 -15.41 14.89
C ALA A 11 1.39 -15.48 13.36
N LEU A 12 0.60 -16.34 12.69
CA LEU A 12 0.62 -16.51 11.23
C LEU A 12 0.26 -15.22 10.45
N ALA A 13 -0.63 -14.40 11.00
CA ALA A 13 -1.10 -13.18 10.34
C ALA A 13 -0.34 -11.92 10.77
N THR A 14 0.71 -12.09 11.58
CA THR A 14 1.51 -10.96 12.05
C THR A 14 2.26 -10.34 10.86
N PRO A 15 2.10 -9.03 10.59
CA PRO A 15 2.82 -8.40 9.49
C PRO A 15 4.33 -8.37 9.76
N ASP A 16 5.13 -8.70 8.75
CA ASP A 16 6.59 -8.60 8.83
C ASP A 16 7.05 -7.13 8.87
N GLN A 17 6.39 -6.27 8.09
CA GLN A 17 6.66 -4.83 8.03
C GLN A 17 5.36 -4.03 8.10
N ILE A 18 5.43 -2.85 8.73
CA ILE A 18 4.35 -1.87 8.75
C ILE A 18 4.92 -0.55 8.23
N ARG A 19 4.28 -0.01 7.18
CA ARG A 19 4.63 1.27 6.59
C ARG A 19 3.52 2.28 6.88
N PHE A 20 3.90 3.39 7.47
CA PHE A 20 2.99 4.49 7.75
C PHE A 20 3.02 5.46 6.58
N THR A 21 1.85 5.88 6.14
CA THR A 21 1.72 6.84 5.05
C THR A 21 0.50 7.73 5.30
N ASN A 22 0.54 8.93 4.75
CA ASN A 22 -0.54 9.91 4.88
C ASN A 22 -1.63 9.72 3.81
N ALA A 23 -1.38 8.92 2.77
CA ALA A 23 -2.32 8.71 1.68
C ALA A 23 -2.24 7.30 1.09
N LEU A 24 -3.39 6.81 0.59
CA LEU A 24 -3.48 5.53 -0.11
C LEU A 24 -3.93 5.77 -1.55
N PRO A 25 -3.47 4.95 -2.52
CA PRO A 25 -3.91 5.05 -3.90
C PRO A 25 -5.38 4.65 -3.98
N LYS A 26 -6.24 5.61 -4.31
CA LYS A 26 -7.69 5.43 -4.36
C LYS A 26 -8.23 5.78 -5.75
N THR A 27 -9.26 5.06 -6.18
CA THR A 27 -10.04 5.43 -7.35
C THR A 27 -10.83 6.72 -7.07
N ARG A 28 -11.35 7.37 -8.10
CA ARG A 28 -12.29 8.51 -7.96
C ARG A 28 -13.58 8.18 -7.20
N SER A 29 -13.88 6.89 -7.02
CA SER A 29 -14.98 6.39 -6.18
C SER A 29 -14.54 6.02 -4.75
N GLY A 30 -13.30 6.32 -4.38
CA GLY A 30 -12.73 6.10 -3.05
C GLY A 30 -12.23 4.67 -2.77
N LYS A 31 -12.30 3.74 -3.74
CA LYS A 31 -11.84 2.37 -3.54
C LYS A 31 -10.31 2.31 -3.52
N ILE A 32 -9.74 1.65 -2.52
CA ILE A 32 -8.27 1.47 -2.43
C ILE A 32 -7.80 0.52 -3.51
N MET A 33 -6.86 0.97 -4.35
CA MET A 33 -6.23 0.17 -5.39
C MET A 33 -5.09 -0.68 -4.80
N ARG A 34 -5.45 -1.70 -4.02
CA ARG A 34 -4.49 -2.59 -3.32
C ARG A 34 -3.45 -3.25 -4.23
N ARG A 35 -3.77 -3.45 -5.51
CA ARG A 35 -2.81 -3.97 -6.51
C ARG A 35 -1.56 -3.08 -6.61
N LEU A 36 -1.74 -1.76 -6.64
CA LEU A 36 -0.62 -0.81 -6.74
C LEU A 36 0.27 -0.87 -5.49
N LEU A 37 -0.34 -0.98 -4.30
CA LEU A 37 0.40 -1.20 -3.04
C LEU A 37 1.24 -2.49 -3.08
N ARG A 38 0.71 -3.55 -3.69
CA ARG A 38 1.43 -4.82 -3.86
C ARG A 38 2.61 -4.69 -4.82
N ASP A 39 2.44 -3.94 -5.91
CA ASP A 39 3.51 -3.72 -6.88
C ASP A 39 4.64 -2.87 -6.29
N ILE A 40 4.29 -1.83 -5.53
CA ILE A 40 5.24 -0.98 -4.79
C ILE A 40 6.03 -1.83 -3.77
N ALA A 41 5.34 -2.58 -2.91
CA ALA A 41 5.99 -3.46 -1.94
C ALA A 41 6.87 -4.56 -2.56
N ALA A 42 6.61 -4.91 -3.83
CA ALA A 42 7.41 -5.86 -4.60
C ALA A 42 8.54 -5.20 -5.41
N GLY A 43 8.71 -3.87 -5.34
CA GLY A 43 9.71 -3.12 -6.13
C GLY A 43 9.46 -3.15 -7.63
N ARG A 44 8.24 -3.44 -8.08
CA ARG A 44 7.90 -3.53 -9.51
C ARG A 44 7.22 -2.26 -10.00
N GLU A 45 7.36 -1.99 -11.29
CA GLU A 45 6.50 -1.02 -11.95
C GLU A 45 5.06 -1.54 -11.99
N SER A 46 4.10 -0.63 -11.82
CA SER A 46 2.69 -0.99 -11.76
C SER A 46 2.18 -1.35 -13.15
N ALA A 47 1.92 -2.64 -13.39
CA ALA A 47 1.35 -3.12 -14.64
C ALA A 47 -0.19 -3.05 -14.59
N GLY A 48 -0.81 -2.23 -15.43
CA GLY A 48 -2.26 -2.21 -15.65
C GLY A 48 -2.90 -0.83 -15.59
N ASP A 49 -4.19 -0.78 -15.90
CA ASP A 49 -4.95 0.48 -15.97
C ASP A 49 -5.03 1.20 -14.63
N THR A 50 -4.68 2.49 -14.66
CA THR A 50 -4.69 3.42 -13.53
C THR A 50 -5.53 4.67 -13.82
N THR A 51 -6.22 4.74 -14.96
CA THR A 51 -7.00 5.91 -15.41
C THR A 51 -8.07 6.37 -14.40
N THR A 52 -8.54 5.47 -13.55
CA THR A 52 -9.54 5.74 -12.51
C THR A 52 -8.95 6.24 -11.20
N LEU A 53 -7.62 6.33 -11.07
CA LEU A 53 -6.93 6.86 -9.90
C LEU A 53 -7.27 8.34 -9.71
N GLU A 54 -7.51 8.72 -8.46
CA GLU A 54 -7.83 10.10 -8.08
C GLU A 54 -6.58 11.00 -8.11
N ASP A 55 -5.48 10.51 -7.52
CA ASP A 55 -4.22 11.26 -7.40
C ASP A 55 -3.01 10.35 -7.69
N TYR A 56 -2.29 10.66 -8.77
CA TYR A 56 -1.07 9.93 -9.17
C TYR A 56 0.15 10.27 -8.31
N SER A 57 0.18 11.44 -7.65
CA SER A 57 1.32 11.86 -6.82
C SER A 57 1.51 10.95 -5.60
N VAL A 58 0.43 10.30 -5.14
CA VAL A 58 0.48 9.31 -4.06
C VAL A 58 1.39 8.14 -4.41
N LEU A 59 1.45 7.72 -5.68
CA LEU A 59 2.31 6.61 -6.09
C LEU A 59 3.80 6.97 -6.04
N ALA A 60 4.15 8.22 -6.37
CA ALA A 60 5.53 8.69 -6.26
C ALA A 60 5.98 8.74 -4.80
N LYS A 61 5.16 9.34 -3.91
CA LYS A 61 5.45 9.43 -2.48
C LYS A 61 5.64 8.06 -1.81
N LEU A 62 4.76 7.11 -2.14
CA LEU A 62 4.84 5.75 -1.61
C LEU A 62 6.08 4.97 -2.10
N ARG A 63 6.66 5.36 -3.23
CA ARG A 63 7.90 4.75 -3.74
C ARG A 63 9.15 5.42 -3.16
N GLU A 64 9.12 6.73 -2.92
CA GLU A 64 10.21 7.44 -2.25
C GLU A 64 10.40 6.96 -0.80
N GLU A 65 9.29 6.70 -0.09
CA GLU A 65 9.32 6.13 1.26
C GLU A 65 9.92 4.70 1.30
N ASP A 66 10.03 4.01 0.16
CA ASP A 66 10.57 2.64 0.08
C ASP A 66 12.09 2.58 -0.08
N GLU A 67 12.72 3.66 -0.52
CA GLU A 67 14.18 3.74 -0.75
C GLU A 67 14.97 4.23 0.48
N GLY A 68 14.27 4.47 1.60
CA GLY A 68 14.82 4.93 2.88
C GLY A 68 15.08 3.85 3.92
#